data_AF-A0A959UX64-F1
#
_entry.id   AF-A0A959UX64-F1
#
_cell.length_a   1.000
_cell.length_b   1.000
_cell.length_c   1.000
_cell.angle_alpha   90.00
_cell.angle_beta   90.00
_cell.angle_gamma   90.00
#
_symmetry.space_group_name_H-M   'P 1'
#
loop_
_entity.id
_entity.type
_entity.pdbx_description
1 polymer ?
#
loop_
_entity_poly.entity_id
_entity_poly.type
_entity_poly.pdbx_seq_one_letter_code
_entity_poly.pdbx_strand_id
1 'polypeptide(L)'
;LARAQRRAARVHLEIETGMHRTGFPPEDLAGLLKWTATCTDALQLMGICTHLAGAESMANAFRVQEQKERYRDALRLADASGQDTGLRHVACSAGVLNEPD
;
A
#
# COMPACT_ATOMS: atom_id res chain seq x y z
N LEU A 1 4.64 16.44 -14.60
CA LEU A 1 6.08 16.10 -14.70
C LEU A 1 6.34 14.87 -15.57
N ALA A 2 5.75 13.70 -15.26
CA ALA A 2 5.95 12.47 -16.05
C ALA A 2 5.68 12.63 -17.56
N ARG A 3 4.50 13.15 -17.93
CA ARG A 3 4.14 13.46 -19.33
C ARG A 3 5.11 14.43 -20.01
N ALA A 4 5.49 15.49 -19.29
CA ALA A 4 6.45 16.48 -19.79
C ALA A 4 7.84 15.86 -20.04
N GLN A 5 8.23 14.86 -19.24
CA GLN A 5 9.49 14.14 -19.39
C GLN A 5 9.37 12.90 -20.30
N ARG A 6 8.19 12.62 -20.87
CA ARG A 6 7.90 11.43 -21.69
C ARG A 6 8.36 10.12 -21.04
N ARG A 7 8.25 10.04 -19.71
CA ARG A 7 8.64 8.86 -18.92
C ARG A 7 7.62 8.64 -17.81
N ALA A 8 7.06 7.44 -17.76
CA ALA A 8 6.13 7.06 -16.70
C ALA A 8 6.81 7.14 -15.33
N ALA A 9 6.13 7.76 -14.37
CA ALA A 9 6.56 7.74 -12.98
C ALA A 9 6.22 6.40 -12.37
N ARG A 10 7.21 5.75 -11.78
CA ARG A 10 7.05 4.54 -10.98
C ARG A 10 6.50 4.93 -9.61
N VAL A 11 5.32 4.44 -9.26
CA VAL A 11 4.61 4.85 -8.05
C VAL A 11 4.20 3.64 -7.21
N HIS A 12 4.13 3.85 -5.90
CA HIS A 12 3.53 2.92 -4.96
C HIS A 12 2.32 3.59 -4.32
N LEU A 13 1.24 2.84 -4.10
CA LEU A 13 0.09 3.30 -3.33
C LEU A 13 0.28 2.93 -1.87
N GLU A 14 0.45 3.93 -1.02
CA GLU A 14 0.46 3.76 0.43
C GLU A 14 -0.98 3.77 0.95
N ILE A 15 -1.38 2.73 1.67
CA ILE A 15 -2.71 2.57 2.28
C ILE A 15 -2.58 2.79 3.78
N GLU A 16 -3.42 3.66 4.30
CA GLU A 16 -3.54 3.92 5.74
C GLU A 16 -4.28 2.75 6.40
N THR A 17 -3.62 2.09 7.35
CA THR A 17 -4.16 0.90 8.02
C THR A 17 -4.34 1.09 9.52
N GLY A 18 -3.94 2.24 10.08
CA GLY A 18 -4.04 2.54 11.51
C GLY A 18 -2.81 3.25 12.10
N MET A 19 -1.88 3.73 11.28
CA MET A 19 -0.79 4.61 11.72
C MET A 19 -1.28 6.05 11.95
N HIS A 20 -2.27 6.50 11.17
CA HIS A 20 -2.82 7.85 11.14
C HIS A 20 -1.77 8.92 10.84
N ARG A 21 -0.98 8.70 9.79
CA ARG A 21 0.11 9.62 9.40
C ARG A 21 0.12 9.93 7.91
N THR A 22 0.14 8.90 7.08
CA THR A 22 0.26 8.97 5.62
C THR A 22 -0.49 7.80 4.99
N GLY A 23 -0.76 7.92 3.69
CA GLY A 23 -1.48 6.92 2.93
C GLY A 23 -2.95 7.25 2.73
N PHE A 24 -3.54 6.56 1.76
CA PHE A 24 -4.94 6.70 1.41
C PHE A 24 -5.81 5.80 2.29
N PRO A 25 -7.02 6.24 2.67
CA PRO A 25 -7.93 5.38 3.40
C PRO A 25 -8.35 4.18 2.51
N PRO A 26 -8.57 2.98 3.08
CA PRO A 26 -8.84 1.77 2.30
C PRO A 26 -10.03 1.89 1.35
N GLU A 27 -11.05 2.66 1.70
CA GLU A 27 -12.23 2.93 0.88
C GLU A 27 -11.91 3.63 -0.45
N ASP A 28 -10.82 4.39 -0.52
CA ASP A 28 -10.41 5.10 -1.73
C ASP A 28 -9.66 4.19 -2.72
N LEU A 29 -9.20 3.01 -2.28
CA LEU A 29 -8.33 2.15 -3.07
C LEU A 29 -8.95 1.75 -4.43
N ALA A 30 -10.24 1.40 -4.45
CA ALA A 30 -10.91 1.04 -5.69
C ALA A 30 -10.93 2.21 -6.70
N GLY A 31 -11.16 3.42 -6.20
CA GLY A 31 -11.11 4.64 -7.00
C GLY A 31 -9.70 4.95 -7.51
N LEU A 32 -8.69 4.77 -6.65
CA LEU A 32 -7.28 4.97 -6.99
C LEU A 32 -6.80 4.00 -8.07
N LEU A 33 -7.11 2.71 -7.93
CA LEU A 33 -6.75 1.70 -8.94
C LEU A 33 -7.36 2.07 -10.29
N LYS A 34 -8.67 2.33 -10.32
CA LYS A 34 -9.36 2.78 -11.54
C LYS A 34 -8.70 4.02 -12.14
N TRP A 35 -8.35 5.01 -11.32
CA TRP A 35 -7.69 6.23 -11.79
C TRP A 35 -6.29 5.95 -12.35
N THR A 36 -5.47 5.14 -11.65
CA THR A 36 -4.12 4.79 -12.14
C THR A 36 -4.17 4.04 -13.47
N ALA A 37 -5.17 3.18 -13.67
CA ALA A 37 -5.37 2.48 -14.95
C ALA A 37 -5.68 3.42 -16.13
N THR A 38 -6.22 4.62 -15.87
CA THR A 38 -6.43 5.65 -16.92
C THR A 38 -5.17 6.46 -17.24
N CYS A 39 -4.12 6.32 -16.44
CA CYS A 39 -2.91 7.15 -16.51
C CYS A 39 -1.67 6.33 -16.91
N THR A 40 -1.83 5.22 -17.62
CA THR A 40 -0.71 4.32 -17.99
C THR A 40 0.35 4.96 -18.88
N ASP A 41 0.03 6.07 -19.55
CA ASP A 41 0.98 6.89 -20.31
C ASP A 41 1.93 7.70 -19.41
N ALA A 42 1.56 7.88 -18.14
CA ALA A 42 2.22 8.76 -17.19
C ALA A 42 2.65 8.06 -15.90
N LEU A 43 2.00 6.95 -15.54
CA LEU A 43 2.20 6.24 -14.29
C LEU A 43 2.41 4.75 -14.56
N GLN A 44 3.35 4.17 -13.81
CA GLN A 44 3.52 2.73 -13.69
C GLN A 44 3.34 2.37 -12.22
N LEU A 45 2.28 1.64 -11.90
CA LEU A 45 2.04 1.15 -10.56
C LEU A 45 3.03 0.02 -10.26
N MET A 46 3.85 0.20 -9.23
CA MET A 46 4.93 -0.72 -8.86
C MET A 46 4.68 -1.44 -7.54
N GLY A 47 3.70 -1.00 -6.76
CA GLY A 47 3.37 -1.67 -5.51
C GLY A 47 2.23 -1.03 -4.71
N ILE A 48 1.74 -1.78 -3.73
CA ILE A 48 0.85 -1.31 -2.68
C ILE A 48 1.56 -1.54 -1.34
N CYS A 49 1.53 -0.55 -0.44
CA CYS A 49 2.21 -0.65 0.84
C CYS A 49 1.45 -0.02 2.00
N THR A 50 1.90 -0.29 3.22
CA THR A 50 1.43 0.39 4.43
C THR A 50 2.57 0.47 5.45
N HIS A 51 2.37 1.24 6.52
CA HIS A 51 3.34 1.37 7.60
C HIS A 51 2.75 0.85 8.91
N LEU A 52 3.39 -0.18 9.48
CA LEU A 52 3.01 -0.72 10.79
C LEU A 52 3.38 0.25 11.91
N ALA A 53 2.44 0.52 12.80
CA ALA A 53 2.62 1.38 13.95
C ALA A 53 2.95 0.55 15.19
N GLY A 54 4.09 0.84 15.82
CA GLY A 54 4.47 0.21 17.07
C GLY A 54 5.02 -1.21 16.93
N ALA A 55 5.48 -1.60 15.73
CA ALA A 55 6.08 -2.91 15.46
C ALA A 55 7.35 -3.21 16.29
N GLU A 56 7.91 -2.20 16.96
CA GLU A 56 9.02 -2.33 17.89
C GLU A 56 8.65 -2.93 19.26
N SER A 57 7.36 -3.06 19.58
CA SER A 57 6.90 -3.51 20.91
C SER A 57 5.79 -4.56 20.82
N MET A 58 5.97 -5.68 21.53
CA MET A 58 4.95 -6.74 21.64
C MET A 58 3.65 -6.26 22.31
N ALA A 59 3.70 -5.17 23.09
CA ALA A 59 2.50 -4.57 23.67
C ALA A 59 1.54 -4.05 22.58
N ASN A 60 2.04 -3.79 21.37
CA ASN A 60 1.24 -3.32 20.23
C ASN A 60 0.80 -4.45 19.29
N ALA A 61 1.04 -5.72 19.63
CA ALA A 61 0.76 -6.85 18.74
C ALA A 61 -0.68 -6.85 18.22
N PHE A 62 -1.67 -6.53 19.06
CA PHE A 62 -3.07 -6.44 18.64
C PHE A 62 -3.29 -5.40 17.53
N ARG A 63 -2.72 -4.19 17.70
CA ARG A 63 -2.78 -3.11 16.70
C ARG A 63 -2.09 -3.53 15.40
N VAL A 64 -0.91 -4.13 15.49
CA VAL A 64 -0.15 -4.60 14.33
C VAL A 64 -0.94 -5.64 13.55
N GLN A 65 -1.58 -6.60 14.23
CA GLN A 65 -2.42 -7.59 13.55
C GLN A 65 -3.63 -6.96 12.86
N GLU A 66 -4.30 -5.99 13.50
CA GLU A 66 -5.40 -5.25 12.88
C GLU A 66 -4.95 -4.50 11.62
N GLN A 67 -3.75 -3.89 11.65
CA GLN A 67 -3.18 -3.24 10.46
C GLN A 67 -2.89 -4.24 9.34
N LYS A 68 -2.36 -5.44 9.66
CA LYS A 68 -2.11 -6.51 8.69
C LYS A 68 -3.42 -7.01 8.08
N GLU A 69 -4.48 -7.15 8.86
CA GLU A 69 -5.81 -7.53 8.36
C GLU A 69 -6.36 -6.48 7.39
N ARG A 70 -6.37 -5.21 7.77
CA ARG A 70 -6.81 -4.12 6.89
C ARG A 70 -5.99 -4.05 5.59
N TYR A 71 -4.69 -4.29 5.68
CA TYR A 71 -3.83 -4.38 4.50
C TYR A 71 -4.17 -5.57 3.61
N ARG A 72 -4.41 -6.76 4.18
CA ARG A 72 -4.87 -7.93 3.42
C ARG A 72 -6.20 -7.67 2.72
N ASP A 73 -7.10 -6.94 3.35
CA ASP A 73 -8.40 -6.56 2.77
C ASP A 73 -8.23 -5.62 1.58
N ALA A 74 -7.35 -4.62 1.72
CA ALA A 74 -6.95 -3.76 0.62
C ALA A 74 -6.33 -4.55 -0.55
N LEU A 75 -5.47 -5.53 -0.27
CA LEU A 75 -4.90 -6.39 -1.31
C LEU A 75 -5.96 -7.24 -2.03
N ARG A 76 -6.98 -7.73 -1.31
CA ARG A 76 -8.09 -8.46 -1.94
C ARG A 76 -8.88 -7.58 -2.92
N LEU A 77 -9.08 -6.30 -2.57
CA LEU A 77 -9.69 -5.33 -3.48
C LEU A 77 -8.80 -5.04 -4.70
N ALA A 78 -7.49 -4.96 -4.49
CA ALA A 78 -6.52 -4.80 -5.56
C ALA A 78 -6.51 -5.99 -6.52
N ASP A 79 -6.49 -7.22 -6.00
CA ASP A 79 -6.55 -8.44 -6.78
C ASP A 79 -7.84 -8.53 -7.61
N ALA A 80 -8.97 -8.13 -7.02
CA ALA A 80 -10.27 -8.08 -7.71
C ALA A 80 -10.33 -7.06 -8.85
N SER A 81 -9.43 -6.06 -8.89
CA SER A 81 -9.38 -5.07 -9.98
C SER A 81 -8.80 -5.64 -11.28
N GLY A 82 -8.08 -6.76 -11.22
CA GLY A 82 -7.38 -7.36 -12.36
C GLY A 82 -6.16 -6.57 -12.86
N GLN A 83 -5.81 -5.45 -12.20
CA GLN A 83 -4.63 -4.66 -12.52
C GLN A 83 -3.38 -5.31 -11.90
N ASP A 84 -2.27 -5.35 -12.64
CA ASP A 84 -0.96 -5.69 -12.04
C ASP A 84 -0.52 -4.54 -11.12
N THR A 85 -0.58 -4.79 -9.82
CA THR A 85 -0.22 -3.80 -8.79
C THR A 85 1.22 -3.92 -8.32
N GLY A 86 2.01 -4.84 -8.86
CA GLY A 86 3.41 -5.02 -8.50
C GLY A 86 3.64 -5.52 -7.07
N LEU A 87 4.67 -4.97 -6.40
CA LEU A 87 5.17 -5.41 -5.10
C LEU A 87 4.18 -5.12 -3.95
N ARG A 88 4.12 -6.05 -3.00
CA ARG A 88 3.35 -5.89 -1.75
C ARG A 88 4.34 -5.77 -0.61
N HIS A 89 4.28 -4.70 0.18
CA HIS A 89 5.18 -4.53 1.30
C HIS A 89 4.55 -3.76 2.46
N VAL A 90 4.77 -4.26 3.68
CA VAL A 90 4.21 -3.71 4.92
C VAL A 90 5.29 -3.25 5.91
N ALA A 91 6.55 -3.57 5.65
CA ALA A 91 7.58 -3.61 6.67
C ALA A 91 8.39 -2.32 6.77
N CYS A 92 8.41 -1.76 7.98
CA CYS A 92 9.54 -0.97 8.49
C CYS A 92 10.61 -1.91 9.06
N SER A 93 11.79 -1.41 9.45
CA SER A 93 12.88 -2.24 9.97
C SER A 93 12.48 -3.14 11.16
N ALA A 94 11.59 -2.65 12.04
CA ALA A 94 11.07 -3.44 13.16
C ALA A 94 10.11 -4.55 12.69
N GLY A 95 9.29 -4.28 11.66
CA GLY A 95 8.44 -5.29 11.04
C GLY A 95 9.25 -6.44 10.43
N VAL A 96 10.39 -6.16 9.80
CA VAL A 96 11.26 -7.22 9.26
C VAL A 96 11.75 -8.19 10.35
N LEU A 97 12.00 -7.71 11.57
CA LEU A 97 12.52 -8.52 12.67
C LEU A 97 11.43 -9.21 13.50
N ASN A 98 10.31 -8.52 13.70
CA ASN A 98 9.28 -8.94 14.65
C ASN A 98 8.02 -9.50 13.98
N GLU A 99 7.84 -9.28 12.67
CA GLU A 99 6.65 -9.64 11.90
C GLU A 99 7.04 -10.31 10.55
N PRO A 100 7.55 -11.55 10.57
CA PRO A 100 8.08 -12.23 9.38
C PRO A 100 7.01 -12.67 8.35
N ASP A 101 5.72 -12.47 8.65
CA ASP A 101 4.57 -12.83 7.81
C ASP A 101 4.02 -11.67 6.98
#